data_AF-A0A369UKX9-F1
#
_entry.id   AF-A0A369UKX9-F1
#
_cell.length_a   1.000
_cell.length_b   1.000
_cell.length_c   1.000
_cell.angle_alpha   90.00
_cell.angle_beta   90.00
_cell.angle_gamma   90.00
#
_symmetry.space_group_name_H-M   'P 1'
#
loop_
_entity.id
_entity.type
_entity.pdbx_description
1 polymer ?
#
loop_
_entity_poly.entity_id
_entity_poly.type
_entity_poly.pdbx_seq_one_letter_code
_entity_poly.pdbx_strand_id
1 'polypeptide(L)'
;MDLTTEALRLGMSMARVRADVASDNIANVDVAGYRAKRADFAQAVGLLREVAAQPSMSSERLERMTPTVLRESVGLEHSATNASASLDAEVAELETASVDFQSLTTIMSRRFSLMQLALAGRN
;
A
#
# COMPACT_ATOMS: atom_id res chain seq x y z
N MET A 1 -17.22 -3.55 8.25
CA MET A 1 -15.85 -3.68 8.79
C MET A 1 -15.50 -2.41 9.54
N ASP A 2 -14.64 -2.45 10.56
CA ASP A 2 -14.25 -1.24 11.29
C ASP A 2 -13.32 -0.33 10.47
N LEU A 3 -13.40 0.99 10.67
CA LEU A 3 -12.66 2.01 9.91
C LEU A 3 -11.14 1.82 9.97
N THR A 4 -10.59 1.50 11.13
CA THR A 4 -9.15 1.27 11.29
C THR A 4 -8.71 -0.04 10.64
N THR A 5 -9.59 -1.04 10.54
CA THR A 5 -9.29 -2.30 9.83
C THR A 5 -9.22 -2.02 8.34
N GLU A 6 -10.11 -1.16 7.85
CA GLU A 6 -10.13 -0.73 6.47
C GLU A 6 -8.91 0.15 6.11
N ALA A 7 -8.49 1.04 7.02
CA ALA A 7 -7.25 1.81 6.88
C ALA A 7 -6.00 0.90 6.81
N LEU A 8 -5.92 -0.12 7.67
CA LEU A 8 -4.86 -1.13 7.61
C LEU A 8 -4.88 -1.91 6.29
N ARG A 9 -6.07 -2.25 5.78
CA ARG A 9 -6.25 -2.92 4.48
C ARG A 9 -5.74 -2.06 3.33
N LEU A 10 -6.04 -0.76 3.34
CA LEU A 10 -5.50 0.18 2.35
C LEU A 10 -3.97 0.25 2.41
N GLY A 11 -3.39 0.40 3.61
CA GLY A 11 -1.93 0.40 3.77
C GLY A 11 -1.26 -0.89 3.28
N MET A 12 -1.82 -2.05 3.59
CA MET A 12 -1.31 -3.34 3.07
C MET A 12 -1.41 -3.41 1.55
N SER A 13 -2.49 -2.88 0.97
CA SER A 13 -2.67 -2.85 -0.48
C SER A 13 -1.66 -1.90 -1.14
N MET A 14 -1.31 -0.77 -0.51
CA MET A 14 -0.24 0.12 -0.98
C MET A 14 1.12 -0.58 -0.98
N ALA A 15 1.47 -1.28 0.11
CA ALA A 15 2.71 -2.05 0.20
C ALA A 15 2.77 -3.13 -0.89
N ARG A 16 1.66 -3.84 -1.12
CA ARG A 16 1.56 -4.81 -2.23
C ARG A 16 1.77 -4.16 -3.60
N VAL A 17 1.09 -3.05 -3.89
CA VAL A 17 1.25 -2.35 -5.18
C VAL A 17 2.71 -1.90 -5.39
N ARG A 18 3.39 -1.44 -4.34
CA ARG A 18 4.81 -1.09 -4.41
C ARG A 18 5.68 -2.31 -4.74
N ALA A 19 5.45 -3.43 -4.07
CA ALA A 19 6.15 -4.69 -4.35
C ALA A 19 5.91 -5.18 -5.78
N ASP A 20 4.66 -5.10 -6.27
CA ASP A 20 4.30 -5.48 -7.64
C ASP A 20 5.03 -4.60 -8.67
N VAL A 21 5.09 -3.28 -8.45
CA VAL A 21 5.81 -2.32 -9.31
C VAL A 21 7.33 -2.59 -9.31
N ALA A 22 7.93 -2.78 -8.14
CA ALA A 22 9.36 -3.09 -8.04
C ALA A 22 9.69 -4.43 -8.72
N SER A 23 8.85 -5.45 -8.53
CA SER A 23 9.01 -6.76 -9.18
C SER A 23 8.92 -6.66 -10.70
N ASP A 24 7.97 -5.88 -11.22
CA ASP A 24 7.85 -5.60 -12.64
C ASP A 24 9.09 -4.89 -13.19
N ASN A 25 9.65 -3.93 -12.44
CA ASN A 25 10.86 -3.21 -12.85
C ASN A 25 12.09 -4.12 -12.85
N ILE A 26 12.26 -4.96 -11.81
CA ILE A 26 13.34 -5.96 -11.73
C ILE A 26 13.27 -6.94 -12.91
N ALA A 27 12.09 -7.46 -13.21
CA ALA A 27 11.89 -8.43 -14.28
C ALA A 27 12.22 -7.89 -15.69
N ASN A 28 12.16 -6.56 -15.87
CA ASN A 28 12.36 -5.91 -17.16
C ASN A 28 13.59 -5.00 -17.22
N VAL A 29 14.48 -5.05 -16.22
CA VAL A 29 15.64 -4.15 -16.11
C VAL A 29 16.58 -4.25 -17.32
N ASP A 30 16.73 -5.45 -17.89
CA ASP A 30 17.58 -5.72 -19.05
C ASP A 30 16.85 -5.59 -20.40
N VAL A 31 15.57 -5.22 -20.39
CA VAL A 31 14.77 -5.12 -21.62
C VAL A 31 15.04 -3.77 -22.29
N ALA A 32 15.60 -3.83 -23.50
CA ALA A 32 15.91 -2.63 -24.28
C ALA A 32 14.66 -1.77 -24.52
N GLY A 33 14.74 -0.49 -24.15
CA GLY A 33 13.63 0.47 -24.29
C GLY A 33 12.54 0.35 -23.20
N TYR A 34 12.75 -0.49 -22.19
CA TYR A 34 11.87 -0.52 -21.01
C TYR A 34 11.88 0.82 -20.27
N ARG A 35 10.72 1.19 -19.73
CA ARG A 35 10.53 2.37 -18.90
C ARG A 35 10.04 1.90 -17.54
N ALA A 36 10.77 2.28 -16.49
CA ALA A 36 10.39 1.97 -15.12
C ALA A 36 8.98 2.49 -14.81
N LYS A 37 8.24 1.70 -14.03
CA LYS A 37 6.98 2.11 -13.43
C LYS A 37 7.25 2.71 -12.06
N ARG A 38 6.41 3.65 -11.63
CA ARG A 38 6.44 4.27 -10.30
C ARG A 38 5.07 4.21 -9.67
N ALA A 39 5.04 3.92 -8.37
CA ALA A 39 3.85 4.03 -7.56
C ALA A 39 3.84 5.36 -6.78
N ASP A 40 2.84 6.20 -7.02
CA ASP A 40 2.55 7.43 -6.26
C ASP A 40 1.29 7.25 -5.42
N PHE A 41 1.49 7.18 -4.11
CA PHE A 41 0.42 6.99 -3.14
C PHE A 41 -0.09 8.29 -2.49
N ALA A 42 0.22 9.47 -3.05
CA ALA A 42 -0.19 10.75 -2.46
C ALA A 42 -1.70 10.81 -2.18
N GLN A 43 -2.53 10.33 -3.11
CA GLN A 43 -3.98 10.25 -2.93
C GLN A 43 -4.38 9.29 -1.81
N ALA A 44 -3.77 8.11 -1.72
CA ALA A 44 -4.06 7.12 -0.67
C ALA A 44 -3.67 7.63 0.72
N VAL A 45 -2.51 8.29 0.83
CA VAL A 45 -2.07 8.94 2.06
C VAL A 45 -3.00 10.10 2.45
N GLY A 46 -3.46 10.88 1.48
CA GLY A 46 -4.47 11.92 1.69
C GLY A 46 -5.76 11.34 2.29
N LEU A 47 -6.25 10.24 1.72
CA LEU A 47 -7.44 9.55 2.22
C LEU A 47 -7.26 9.00 3.65
N LEU A 48 -6.10 8.41 3.96
CA LEU A 48 -5.77 7.96 5.32
C LEU A 48 -5.71 9.13 6.33
N ARG A 49 -5.21 10.29 5.91
CA ARG A 49 -5.19 11.50 6.74
C ARG A 49 -6.60 12.03 7.00
N GLU A 50 -7.47 12.02 6.00
CA GLU A 50 -8.88 12.39 6.16
C GLU A 50 -9.59 11.47 7.14
N VAL A 51 -9.38 10.15 7.02
CA VAL A 51 -9.88 9.14 7.96
C VAL A 51 -9.42 9.42 9.39
N ALA A 52 -8.14 9.74 9.58
CA ALA A 52 -7.58 10.05 10.89
C ALA A 52 -8.15 11.36 11.48
N ALA A 53 -8.44 12.35 10.63
CA ALA A 53 -8.99 13.65 11.04
C ALA A 53 -10.51 13.63 11.27
N GLN A 54 -11.23 12.70 10.65
CA GLN A 54 -12.69 12.61 10.70
C GLN A 54 -13.15 11.23 11.20
N PRO A 55 -13.37 11.07 12.52
CA PRO A 55 -13.88 9.82 13.09
C PRO A 55 -15.27 9.42 12.58
N SER A 56 -16.00 10.37 11.97
CA SER A 56 -17.31 10.14 11.35
C SER A 56 -17.25 9.61 9.92
N MET A 57 -16.07 9.46 9.32
CA MET A 57 -15.95 8.86 7.99
C MET A 57 -16.39 7.40 8.04
N SER A 58 -17.31 7.01 7.15
CA SER A 58 -17.75 5.60 7.10
C SER A 58 -16.66 4.72 6.48
N SER A 59 -16.43 3.56 7.10
CA SER A 59 -15.54 2.52 6.56
C SER A 59 -15.90 2.13 5.13
N GLU A 60 -17.20 2.13 4.79
CA GLU A 60 -17.70 1.82 3.45
C GLU A 60 -17.25 2.84 2.40
N ARG A 61 -17.09 4.11 2.78
CA ARG A 61 -16.58 5.14 1.86
C ARG A 61 -15.11 4.87 1.52
N LEU A 62 -14.31 4.58 2.54
CA LEU A 62 -12.90 4.21 2.38
C LEU A 62 -12.75 2.96 1.51
N GLU A 63 -13.58 1.95 1.75
CA GLU A 63 -13.61 0.71 0.98
C GLU A 63 -13.94 0.96 -0.49
N ARG A 64 -14.96 1.79 -0.79
CA ARG A 64 -15.34 2.13 -2.17
C ARG A 64 -14.28 2.94 -2.91
N MET A 65 -13.57 3.83 -2.23
CA MET A 65 -12.55 4.68 -2.85
C MET A 65 -11.22 3.96 -3.09
N THR A 66 -10.91 2.96 -2.25
CA THR A 66 -9.63 2.24 -2.27
C THR A 66 -9.24 1.67 -3.64
N PRO A 67 -10.11 0.93 -4.37
CA PRO A 67 -9.74 0.35 -5.68
C PRO A 67 -9.37 1.41 -6.72
N THR A 68 -10.08 2.53 -6.75
CA THR A 68 -9.82 3.63 -7.70
C THR A 68 -8.49 4.30 -7.40
N VAL A 69 -8.28 4.66 -6.13
CA VAL A 69 -7.05 5.34 -5.68
C VAL A 69 -5.81 4.48 -5.94
N LEU A 70 -5.87 3.17 -5.71
CA LEU A 70 -4.75 2.26 -5.96
C LEU A 70 -4.51 1.98 -7.45
N ARG A 71 -5.56 2.07 -8.29
CA ARG A 71 -5.37 1.93 -9.74
C ARG A 71 -4.69 3.16 -10.33
N GLU A 72 -5.06 4.34 -9.85
CA GLU A 72 -4.48 5.61 -10.27
C GLU A 72 -3.06 5.84 -9.72
N SER A 73 -2.66 5.08 -8.69
CA SER A 73 -1.34 5.24 -8.07
C SER A 73 -0.20 4.69 -8.93
N VAL A 74 -0.45 3.87 -9.95
CA VAL A 74 0.62 3.30 -10.79
C VAL A 74 0.73 4.08 -12.09
N GLY A 75 1.88 4.70 -12.31
CA GLY A 75 2.20 5.43 -13.53
C GLY A 75 3.52 4.99 -14.15
N LEU A 76 3.72 5.32 -15.42
CA LEU A 76 5.05 5.25 -16.04
C LEU A 76 5.93 6.38 -15.50
N GLU A 77 7.21 6.11 -15.28
CA GLU A 77 8.16 7.15 -14.93
C GLU A 77 8.37 8.09 -16.12
N HIS A 78 7.92 9.33 -16.00
CA HIS A 78 7.98 10.35 -17.05
C HIS A 78 9.25 11.22 -17.00
N SER A 79 10.10 11.04 -16.00
CA SER A 79 11.34 11.81 -15.87
C SER A 79 12.36 11.38 -16.91
N ALA A 80 12.55 12.24 -17.90
CA ALA A 80 13.41 12.05 -19.08
C ALA A 80 14.91 11.82 -18.78
N THR A 81 15.34 11.90 -17.52
CA THR A 81 16.77 11.90 -17.17
C THR A 81 17.27 10.58 -16.59
N ASN A 82 16.40 9.65 -16.15
CA ASN A 82 16.81 8.38 -15.52
C ASN A 82 15.74 7.27 -15.71
N ALA A 83 15.24 7.08 -16.93
CA ALA A 83 14.15 6.12 -17.21
C ALA A 83 14.53 4.62 -17.08
N SER A 84 15.80 4.30 -16.78
CA SER A 84 16.26 2.94 -16.51
C SER A 84 16.12 2.63 -15.01
N ALA A 85 15.35 1.58 -14.70
CA ALA A 85 15.32 1.01 -13.36
C ALA A 85 16.74 0.58 -12.94
N SER A 86 17.17 0.93 -11.73
CA SER A 86 18.41 0.40 -11.15
C SER A 86 18.06 -0.84 -10.35
N LEU A 87 18.61 -2.00 -10.71
CA LEU A 87 18.27 -3.28 -10.06
C LEU A 87 18.41 -3.20 -8.52
N ASP A 88 19.52 -2.63 -8.04
CA ASP A 88 19.77 -2.49 -6.59
C ASP A 88 18.70 -1.61 -5.91
N ALA A 89 18.27 -0.54 -6.59
CA ALA A 89 17.23 0.35 -6.07
C ALA A 89 15.85 -0.34 -6.06
N GLU A 90 15.50 -1.07 -7.10
CA GLU A 90 14.23 -1.79 -7.16
C GLU A 90 14.17 -2.95 -6.15
N VAL A 91 15.29 -3.66 -5.95
CA VAL A 91 15.41 -4.67 -4.89
C VAL A 91 15.23 -4.02 -3.52
N ALA A 92 15.86 -2.89 -3.26
CA ALA A 92 15.69 -2.17 -2.00
C ALA A 92 14.23 -1.70 -1.77
N GLU A 93 13.55 -1.24 -2.82
CA GLU A 93 12.13 -0.87 -2.76
C GLU A 93 11.22 -2.09 -2.51
N LEU A 94 11.50 -3.23 -3.15
CA LEU A 94 10.77 -4.48 -2.93
C LEU A 94 10.90 -4.98 -1.49
N GLU A 95 12.11 -4.95 -0.93
CA GLU A 95 12.39 -5.33 0.45
C GLU A 95 11.67 -4.38 1.43
N THR A 96 11.73 -3.08 1.18
CA THR A 96 11.02 -2.07 1.99
C THR A 96 9.51 -2.33 1.99
N ALA A 97 8.93 -2.56 0.81
CA ALA A 97 7.51 -2.90 0.67
C ALA A 97 7.12 -4.18 1.41
N SER A 98 8.01 -5.19 1.40
CA SER A 98 7.80 -6.46 2.10
C SER A 98 7.79 -6.28 3.62
N VAL A 99 8.72 -5.49 4.16
CA VAL A 99 8.79 -5.15 5.59
C VAL A 99 7.55 -4.37 6.03
N ASP A 100 7.10 -3.39 5.23
CA ASP A 100 5.89 -2.62 5.50
C ASP A 100 4.65 -3.53 5.56
N PHE A 101 4.50 -4.43 4.59
CA PHE A 101 3.39 -5.38 4.56
C PHE A 101 3.37 -6.30 5.78
N GLN A 102 4.52 -6.86 6.16
CA GLN A 102 4.65 -7.73 7.34
C GLN A 102 4.33 -6.98 8.64
N SER A 103 4.79 -5.73 8.75
CA SER A 103 4.52 -4.87 9.91
C SER A 103 3.02 -4.59 10.05
N LEU A 104 2.35 -4.23 8.95
CA LEU A 104 0.90 -3.99 8.94
C LEU A 104 0.08 -5.24 9.24
N THR A 105 0.51 -6.40 8.72
CA THR A 105 -0.12 -7.70 9.01
C THR A 105 0.00 -8.06 10.50
N THR A 106 1.14 -7.77 11.12
CA THR A 106 1.36 -7.96 12.56
C THR A 106 0.43 -7.08 13.39
N ILE A 107 0.28 -5.80 13.03
CA ILE A 107 -0.64 -4.86 13.69
C ILE A 107 -2.09 -5.34 13.56
N MET A 108 -2.50 -5.76 12.36
CA MET A 108 -3.83 -6.30 12.09
C MET A 108 -4.12 -7.54 12.96
N SER A 109 -3.15 -8.45 13.06
CA SER A 109 -3.28 -9.67 13.86
C SER A 109 -3.46 -9.36 15.35
N ARG A 110 -2.64 -8.46 15.90
CA ARG A 110 -2.77 -7.99 17.29
C ARG A 110 -4.14 -7.37 17.55
N ARG A 111 -4.66 -6.61 16.59
CA ARG A 111 -5.99 -6.01 16.70
C ARG A 111 -7.10 -7.05 16.76
N PHE A 112 -7.04 -8.08 15.92
CA PHE A 112 -7.99 -9.20 16.00
C PHE A 112 -7.92 -9.91 17.35
N SER A 113 -6.71 -10.15 17.89
CA SER A 113 -6.55 -10.72 19.23
C SER A 113 -7.20 -9.87 20.32
N LEU A 114 -7.07 -8.54 20.26
CA LEU A 114 -7.73 -7.63 21.21
C LEU A 114 -9.26 -7.66 21.09
N MET A 115 -9.80 -7.73 19.87
CA MET A 115 -11.25 -7.88 19.66
C MET A 115 -11.76 -9.23 20.19
N GLN A 116 -11.02 -10.32 19.99
CA GLN A 116 -11.35 -11.63 20.55
C GLN A 116 -11.35 -11.59 22.08
N LEU A 117 -10.35 -10.96 22.70
CA LEU A 117 -10.28 -10.80 24.16
C LEU A 117 -11.48 -10.01 24.70
N ALA A 118 -11.86 -8.90 24.06
CA ALA A 118 -13.01 -8.10 24.45
C ALA A 118 -14.35 -8.87 24.30
N LEU A 119 -14.45 -9.77 23.30
CA LEU A 119 -15.61 -10.64 23.14
C LEU A 119 -15.66 -11.73 24.21
N ALA A 120 -14.53 -12.36 24.51
CA ALA A 120 -14.42 -13.45 25.47
C ALA A 120 -14.60 -12.99 26.92
N GLY A 121 -14.11 -11.79 27.26
CA GLY A 121 -14.25 -11.17 28.59
C GLY A 121 -15.64 -10.62 28.93
N ARG A 122 -16.63 -10.77 28.03
CA ARG A 122 -18.03 -10.37 28.24
C ARG A 122 -18.92 -11.53 28.72
N ASN A 123 -18.35 -12.48 29.47
CA ASN A 123 -19.07 -13.52 30.22
C ASN A 123 -18.60 -13.51 31.68
#